data_AF-A0A7R9VPG3-F1
#
_entry.id   AF-A0A7R9VPG3-F1
#
_cell.length_a   1.000
_cell.length_b   1.000
_cell.length_c   1.000
_cell.angle_alpha   90.00
_cell.angle_beta   90.00
_cell.angle_gamma   90.00
#
_symmetry.space_group_name_H-M   'P 1'
#
loop_
_entity.id
_entity.type
_entity.pdbx_description
1 polymer ?
#
loop_
_entity_poly.entity_id
_entity_poly.type
_entity_poly.pdbx_seq_one_letter_code
_entity_poly.pdbx_strand_id
1 'polypeptide(L)'
;FNTLMVEMRDVFVPDLDEADTGIQGRISNMIALLSLHDPEVRCHLDDTGIDPSFYSIRWLTTLLSREFSLPETIRLWDSMFASTHKDNFLRYVSVTMLMIIRDRLLRGDFGTCLRLLQSFPPTD
;
A
#
# COMPACT_ATOMS: atom_id res chain seq x y z
N PHE A 1 -8.57 -8.72 17.83
CA PHE A 1 -9.58 -8.30 16.82
C PHE A 1 -10.18 -6.93 17.16
N ASN A 2 -10.85 -6.73 18.30
CA ASN A 2 -11.46 -5.44 18.65
C ASN A 2 -10.46 -4.26 18.64
N THR A 3 -9.25 -4.42 19.17
CA THR A 3 -8.22 -3.38 19.15
C THR A 3 -7.84 -2.97 17.72
N LEU A 4 -7.73 -3.92 16.79
CA LEU A 4 -7.41 -3.66 15.40
C LEU A 4 -8.56 -2.92 14.69
N MET A 5 -9.80 -3.33 14.93
CA MET A 5 -10.98 -2.67 14.35
C MET A 5 -11.15 -1.23 14.87
N VAL A 6 -10.74 -0.96 16.11
CA VAL A 6 -10.70 0.40 16.66
C VAL A 6 -9.58 1.22 16.01
N GLU A 7 -8.39 0.64 15.82
CA GLU A 7 -7.27 1.30 15.13
C GLU A 7 -7.58 1.59 13.65
N MET A 8 -8.29 0.70 12.96
CA MET A 8 -8.68 0.88 11.55
C MET A 8 -9.99 1.64 11.36
N ARG A 9 -10.66 2.08 12.43
CA ARG A 9 -12.01 2.69 12.35
C ARG A 9 -12.03 3.85 11.35
N ASP A 10 -11.05 4.73 11.42
CA ASP A 10 -11.00 5.95 10.63
C ASP A 10 -10.83 5.67 9.13
N VAL A 11 -10.36 4.47 8.75
CA VAL A 11 -10.26 4.00 7.36
C VAL A 11 -11.63 3.63 6.78
N PHE A 12 -12.63 3.37 7.62
CA PHE A 12 -13.97 2.92 7.21
C PHE A 12 -15.07 3.95 7.48
N VAL A 13 -14.72 5.13 7.99
CA VAL A 13 -15.65 6.23 8.27
C VAL A 13 -15.46 7.31 7.19
N PRO A 14 -16.44 7.50 6.27
CA PRO A 14 -16.29 8.45 5.16
C PRO A 14 -15.97 9.88 5.59
N ASP A 15 -16.52 10.32 6.71
CA ASP A 15 -16.29 11.67 7.26
C ASP A 15 -14.82 11.90 7.71
N LEU A 16 -14.05 10.81 7.84
CA LEU A 16 -12.65 10.85 8.24
C LEU A 16 -11.69 10.55 7.10
N ASP A 17 -12.17 10.37 5.86
CA ASP A 17 -11.31 9.99 4.72
C ASP A 17 -10.13 10.94 4.53
N GLU A 18 -10.35 12.25 4.70
CA GLU A 18 -9.34 13.31 4.57
C GLU A 18 -8.43 13.47 5.79
N ALA A 19 -8.75 12.85 6.93
CA ALA A 19 -7.90 12.91 8.12
C ALA A 19 -6.59 12.15 7.90
N ASP A 20 -5.54 12.51 8.65
CA ASP A 20 -4.23 11.81 8.59
C ASP A 20 -4.34 10.31 8.88
N THR A 21 -5.29 9.91 9.72
CA THR A 21 -5.63 8.52 10.07
C THR A 21 -6.64 7.89 9.11
N GLY A 22 -7.30 8.70 8.29
CA GLY A 22 -8.23 8.29 7.25
C GLY A 22 -7.56 7.60 6.07
N ILE A 23 -8.36 7.09 5.14
CA ILE A 23 -7.82 6.37 3.99
C ILE A 23 -6.97 7.29 3.11
N GLN A 24 -7.40 8.52 2.82
CA GLN A 24 -6.63 9.43 1.97
C GLN A 24 -5.36 9.89 2.68
N GLY A 25 -5.42 10.23 3.97
CA GLY A 25 -4.23 10.58 4.74
C GLY A 25 -3.18 9.46 4.75
N ARG A 26 -3.60 8.20 4.92
CA ARG A 26 -2.69 7.04 4.86
C ARG A 26 -2.09 6.85 3.46
N ILE A 27 -2.86 7.06 2.39
CA ILE A 27 -2.39 7.00 1.01
C ILE A 27 -1.37 8.12 0.73
N SER A 28 -1.70 9.37 1.05
CA SER A 28 -0.80 10.51 0.86
C SER A 28 0.53 10.31 1.56
N ASN A 29 0.49 9.81 2.79
CA ASN A 29 1.67 9.46 3.55
C ASN A 29 2.51 8.33 2.92
N MET A 30 1.87 7.29 2.37
CA MET A 30 2.54 6.22 1.63
C MET A 30 3.24 6.77 0.38
N ILE A 31 2.57 7.68 -0.33
CA ILE A 31 3.11 8.34 -1.52
C ILE A 31 4.26 9.29 -1.20
N ALA A 32 4.19 10.01 -0.08
CA ALA A 32 5.32 10.80 0.41
C ALA A 32 6.54 9.92 0.71
N LEU A 33 6.32 8.75 1.32
CA LEU A 33 7.38 7.78 1.59
C LEU A 33 7.98 7.20 0.29
N LEU A 34 7.15 6.87 -0.70
CA LEU A 34 7.61 6.45 -2.02
C LEU A 34 8.45 7.55 -2.68
N SER A 35 8.00 8.81 -2.62
CA SER A 35 8.71 9.95 -3.22
C SER A 35 10.10 10.16 -2.59
N LEU A 36 10.24 9.83 -1.30
CA LEU A 36 11.52 9.91 -0.58
C LEU A 36 12.48 8.78 -0.97
N HIS A 37 11.98 7.57 -1.18
CA HIS A 37 12.81 6.37 -1.40
C HIS A 37 13.04 6.03 -2.88
N ASP A 38 12.04 6.26 -3.74
CA ASP A 38 12.12 6.00 -5.18
C ASP A 38 11.32 7.06 -5.97
N PRO A 39 11.89 8.28 -6.11
CA PRO A 39 11.23 9.36 -6.85
C PRO A 39 11.02 9.03 -8.32
N GLU A 40 11.82 8.14 -8.91
CA GLU A 40 11.70 7.75 -10.32
C GLU A 40 10.39 6.98 -10.56
N VAL A 41 10.11 5.97 -9.72
CA VAL A 41 8.83 5.24 -9.78
C VAL A 41 7.66 6.16 -9.48
N ARG A 42 7.80 7.06 -8.50
CA ARG A 42 6.75 8.04 -8.19
C ARG A 42 6.39 8.89 -9.40
N CYS A 43 7.39 9.53 -10.02
CA CYS A 43 7.18 10.39 -11.18
C CYS A 43 6.59 9.60 -12.35
N HIS A 44 7.09 8.39 -12.62
CA HIS A 44 6.56 7.55 -13.69
C HIS A 44 5.08 7.21 -13.50
N LEU A 45 4.65 6.88 -12.28
CA LEU A 45 3.25 6.59 -11.98
C LEU A 45 2.36 7.84 -12.16
N ASP A 46 2.86 9.02 -11.79
CA ASP A 46 2.17 10.29 -12.01
C ASP A 46 2.07 10.64 -13.51
N ASP A 47 3.16 10.53 -14.26
CA ASP A 47 3.23 10.79 -15.70
C ASP A 47 2.33 9.82 -16.51
N THR A 48 2.21 8.59 -16.02
CA THR A 48 1.32 7.57 -16.59
C THR A 48 -0.15 7.82 -16.24
N GLY A 49 -0.45 8.71 -15.28
CA GLY A 49 -1.82 9.05 -14.86
C GLY A 49 -2.45 8.01 -13.93
N ILE A 50 -1.65 7.25 -13.17
CA ILE A 50 -2.15 6.24 -12.24
C ILE A 50 -2.43 6.89 -10.89
N ASP A 51 -3.72 6.94 -10.52
CA ASP A 51 -4.12 7.35 -9.17
C ASP A 51 -3.67 6.29 -8.14
N PRO A 52 -2.89 6.68 -7.11
CA PRO A 52 -2.52 5.81 -6.00
C PRO A 52 -3.68 5.04 -5.38
N SER A 53 -4.86 5.64 -5.34
CA SER A 53 -6.09 5.08 -4.76
C SER A 53 -6.52 3.79 -5.45
N PHE A 54 -6.19 3.61 -6.74
CA PHE A 54 -6.59 2.43 -7.51
C PHE A 54 -5.99 1.11 -7.00
N TYR A 55 -4.88 1.15 -6.28
CA TYR A 55 -4.25 -0.03 -5.69
C TYR A 55 -4.14 0.04 -4.17
N SER A 56 -3.84 1.21 -3.62
CA SER A 56 -3.53 1.38 -2.19
C SER A 56 -4.75 1.25 -1.28
N ILE A 57 -5.96 1.65 -1.72
CA ILE A 57 -7.18 1.47 -0.91
C ILE A 57 -7.35 0.01 -0.52
N ARG A 58 -7.22 -0.89 -1.50
CA ARG A 58 -7.30 -2.32 -1.27
C ARG A 58 -6.23 -2.80 -0.30
N TRP A 59 -4.98 -2.40 -0.51
CA TRP A 59 -3.85 -2.81 0.33
C TRP A 59 -4.04 -2.39 1.79
N LEU A 60 -4.47 -1.15 2.03
CA LEU A 60 -4.65 -0.58 3.35
C LEU A 60 -5.88 -1.12 4.08
N THR A 61 -7.00 -1.32 3.38
CA THR A 61 -8.25 -1.84 3.97
C THR A 61 -8.18 -3.33 4.27
N THR A 62 -7.41 -4.11 3.50
CA THR A 62 -7.26 -5.55 3.71
C THR A 62 -5.97 -5.93 4.45
N LEU A 63 -5.18 -4.95 4.90
CA LEU A 63 -3.86 -5.19 5.51
C LEU A 63 -3.00 -6.16 4.68
N LEU A 64 -3.02 -5.95 3.35
CA LEU A 64 -2.32 -6.75 2.34
C LEU A 64 -2.72 -8.24 2.24
N SER A 65 -3.75 -8.70 2.96
CA SER A 65 -4.18 -10.11 2.92
C SER A 65 -4.68 -10.62 1.56
N ARG A 66 -4.94 -9.72 0.61
CA ARG A 66 -5.33 -10.07 -0.77
C ARG A 66 -4.14 -10.20 -1.72
N GLU A 67 -2.96 -9.74 -1.32
CA GLU A 67 -1.77 -9.74 -2.17
C GLU A 67 -0.86 -10.95 -1.90
N PHE A 68 -0.99 -11.58 -0.73
CA PHE A 68 -0.14 -12.68 -0.28
C PHE A 68 -0.95 -13.94 0.02
N SER A 69 -0.29 -15.10 0.02
CA SER A 69 -0.92 -16.33 0.51
C SER A 69 -1.23 -16.23 2.01
N LEU A 70 -2.15 -17.06 2.51
CA LEU A 70 -2.51 -17.04 3.93
C LEU A 70 -1.30 -17.26 4.87
N PRO A 71 -0.37 -18.21 4.63
CA PRO A 71 0.81 -18.37 5.46
C PRO A 71 1.73 -17.13 5.49
N GLU A 72 1.89 -16.46 4.35
CA GLU A 72 2.69 -15.22 4.27
C GLU A 72 2.00 -14.05 4.98
N THR A 73 0.69 -13.93 4.77
CA THR A 73 -0.15 -12.92 5.43
C THR A 73 -0.04 -13.06 6.95
N ILE A 74 -0.11 -14.28 7.49
CA ILE A 74 0.03 -14.52 8.93
C ILE A 74 1.42 -14.11 9.42
N ARG A 75 2.50 -14.46 8.70
CA ARG A 75 3.87 -14.03 9.07
C ARG A 75 4.04 -12.52 9.04
N LEU A 76 3.47 -11.86 8.04
CA LEU A 76 3.46 -10.41 7.92
C LEU A 76 2.73 -9.78 9.11
N TRP A 77 1.56 -10.34 9.45
CA TRP A 77 0.75 -9.87 10.56
C TRP A 77 1.40 -10.10 11.91
N ASP A 78 2.09 -11.21 12.13
CA ASP A 78 2.87 -11.44 13.36
C ASP A 78 3.91 -10.34 13.57
N SER A 79 4.63 -9.97 12.50
CA SER A 79 5.63 -8.90 12.53
C SER A 79 4.99 -7.52 12.74
N MET A 80 3.88 -7.26 12.03
CA MET A 80 3.14 -5.99 12.11
C MET A 80 2.53 -5.78 13.49
N PHE A 81 1.93 -6.81 14.09
CA PHE A 81 1.30 -6.73 15.41
C PHE A 81 2.31 -6.71 16.55
N ALA A 82 3.52 -7.26 16.35
CA ALA A 82 4.64 -7.10 17.27
C ALA A 82 5.26 -5.68 17.23
N SER A 83 5.09 -4.94 16.13
CA SER A 83 5.60 -3.56 15.98
C SER A 83 4.81 -2.57 16.84
N THR A 84 5.53 -1.62 17.46
CA THR A 84 4.93 -0.46 18.15
C THR A 84 4.32 0.55 17.20
N HIS A 85 4.70 0.52 15.90
CA HIS A 85 4.24 1.46 14.88
C HIS A 85 3.66 0.69 13.67
N LYS A 86 2.48 0.10 13.86
CA LYS A 86 1.82 -0.77 12.86
C LYS A 86 1.55 -0.05 11.54
N ASP A 87 1.09 1.20 11.59
CA ASP A 87 0.83 2.00 10.39
C ASP A 87 2.09 2.27 9.57
N ASN A 88 3.19 2.57 10.24
CA ASN A 88 4.48 2.74 9.57
C ASN A 88 4.94 1.42 8.95
N PHE A 89 4.80 0.31 9.68
CA PHE A 89 5.14 -1.01 9.15
C PHE A 89 4.39 -1.31 7.85
N LEU A 90 3.06 -1.16 7.85
CA LEU A 90 2.24 -1.38 6.66
C LEU A 90 2.67 -0.48 5.49
N ARG A 91 2.91 0.80 5.78
CA ARG A 91 3.37 1.79 4.80
C ARG A 91 4.71 1.42 4.17
N TYR A 92 5.68 1.01 4.98
CA TYR A 92 6.98 0.54 4.49
C TYR A 92 6.85 -0.70 3.62
N VAL A 93 6.01 -1.66 4.01
CA VAL A 93 5.76 -2.87 3.21
C VAL A 93 5.12 -2.49 1.86
N SER A 94 4.11 -1.61 1.85
CA SER A 94 3.48 -1.14 0.61
C SER A 94 4.46 -0.44 -0.34
N VAL A 95 5.35 0.42 0.17
CA VAL A 95 6.40 1.06 -0.65
C VAL A 95 7.40 0.01 -1.14
N THR A 96 7.79 -0.94 -0.30
CA THR A 96 8.71 -2.02 -0.69
C THR A 96 8.14 -2.87 -1.81
N MET A 97 6.83 -3.16 -1.79
CA MET A 97 6.16 -3.87 -2.89
C MET A 97 6.31 -3.14 -4.23
N LEU A 98 6.14 -1.81 -4.25
CA LEU A 98 6.34 -0.99 -5.45
C LEU A 98 7.80 -1.06 -5.93
N MET A 99 8.75 -1.00 -5.01
CA MET A 99 10.18 -1.10 -5.33
C MET A 99 10.57 -2.48 -5.90
N ILE A 100 9.94 -3.56 -5.45
CA ILE A 100 10.17 -4.92 -5.98
C ILE A 100 9.79 -5.02 -7.47
N ILE A 101 8.70 -4.36 -7.88
CA ILE A 101 8.23 -4.37 -9.27
C ILE A 101 8.69 -3.17 -10.10
N ARG A 102 9.59 -2.33 -9.53
CA ARG A 102 10.12 -1.10 -10.13
C ARG A 102 10.47 -1.22 -11.60
N ASP A 103 11.33 -2.17 -11.97
CA ASP A 103 11.81 -2.31 -13.35
C ASP A 103 10.69 -2.60 -14.34
N ARG A 104 9.61 -3.24 -13.88
CA ARG A 104 8.43 -3.54 -14.68
C ARG A 104 7.49 -2.34 -14.76
N LEU A 105 7.39 -1.55 -13.68
CA LEU A 105 6.64 -0.30 -13.66
C LEU A 105 7.26 0.71 -14.64
N LEU A 106 8.56 0.99 -14.53
CA LEU A 106 9.25 2.00 -15.35
C LEU A 106 9.24 1.69 -16.86
N ARG A 107 9.10 0.42 -17.24
CA ARG A 107 8.98 -0.01 -18.64
C ARG A 107 7.53 -0.12 -19.13
N GLY A 108 6.57 -0.07 -18.21
CA GLY A 108 5.16 -0.30 -18.48
C GLY A 108 4.42 0.99 -18.81
N ASP A 109 3.38 0.85 -19.63
CA ASP A 109 2.37 1.88 -19.85
C ASP A 109 1.27 1.81 -18.78
N PHE A 110 0.25 2.67 -18.87
CA PHE A 110 -0.86 2.73 -17.92
C PHE A 110 -1.51 1.36 -17.69
N GLY A 111 -1.85 0.65 -18.76
CA GLY A 111 -2.51 -0.66 -18.67
C GLY A 111 -1.62 -1.71 -18.00
N THR A 112 -0.33 -1.72 -18.31
CA THR A 112 0.62 -2.67 -17.72
C THR A 112 0.86 -2.38 -16.25
N CYS A 113 1.15 -1.13 -15.90
CA CYS A 113 1.36 -0.71 -14.52
C CYS A 113 0.13 -0.97 -13.65
N LEU A 114 -1.08 -0.61 -14.11
CA LEU A 114 -2.30 -0.84 -13.36
C LEU A 114 -2.55 -2.34 -13.13
N ARG A 115 -2.31 -3.19 -14.13
CA ARG A 115 -2.42 -4.65 -13.97
C ARG A 115 -1.40 -5.19 -12.98
N LEU A 116 -0.16 -4.70 -12.98
CA LEU A 116 0.88 -5.12 -12.03
C LEU A 116 0.53 -4.75 -10.59
N LEU A 117 -0.02 -3.54 -10.40
CA LEU A 117 -0.43 -3.04 -9.10
C LEU A 117 -1.69 -3.74 -8.57
N GLN A 118 -2.60 -4.13 -9.47
CA GLN A 118 -3.84 -4.83 -9.12
C GLN A 118 -3.69 -6.36 -9.02
N SER A 119 -2.66 -6.93 -9.63
CA SER A 119 -2.36 -8.37 -9.58
C SER A 119 -0.86 -8.52 -9.33
N PHE A 120 -0.46 -8.35 -8.06
CA PHE A 120 0.93 -8.46 -7.68
C PHE A 120 1.45 -9.86 -8.03
N PRO A 121 2.61 -9.97 -8.73
CA PRO A 121 3.18 -11.28 -9.05
C PRO A 121 3.53 -12.02 -7.75
N PRO A 122 3.35 -13.34 -7.67
CA PRO A 122 3.85 -14.10 -6.54
C PRO A 122 5.37 -13.89 -6.44
N THR A 123 5.83 -13.39 -5.30
CA THR A 123 7.24 -13.40 -4.92
C THR A 123 7.59 -14.83 -4.54
N ASP A 124 8.35 -15.51 -5.41
CA ASP A 124 8.98 -16.81 -5.14
C ASP A 124 10.18 -16.63 -4.17
#